data_AF-A0A8H4UYM2-F1
#
_entry.id   AF-A0A8H4UYM2-F1
#
_cell.length_a   1.000
_cell.length_b   1.000
_cell.length_c   1.000
_cell.angle_alpha   90.00
_cell.angle_beta   90.00
_cell.angle_gamma   90.00
#
_symmetry.space_group_name_H-M   'P 1'
#
loop_
_entity.id
_entity.type
_entity.pdbx_description
1 polymer ?
#
loop_
_entity_poly.entity_id
_entity_poly.type
_entity_poly.pdbx_seq_one_letter_code
_entity_poly.pdbx_strand_id
1 'polypeptide(L)'
;MGPGDFAYVPPHIIHNPELLGPHTETYGLVTPCDWVDFFRHVSEPYEGLILPEHDNRDLKALLIPKVMAAKGQFDVVFQRDYVPPALGEWDQDDEKLPVGDKPLPYFLRANTGPRWLLGGVLSRPFITTSQCNSVCAISSIESSDIYPESESIFSKQLTFKTVDHCLCVIEGLLIVRLPGQPDSVIREGETALIPAGQPFSLKFASRYV
;
A
#
# COMPACT_ATOMS: atom_id res chain seq x y z
N MET A 1 12.42 2.64 -8.57
CA MET A 1 11.50 3.22 -7.58
C MET A 1 12.25 3.37 -6.27
N GLY A 2 12.23 4.55 -5.67
CA GLY A 2 12.74 4.85 -4.33
C GLY A 2 11.61 4.98 -3.30
N PRO A 3 11.94 5.38 -2.06
CA PRO A 3 10.95 5.54 -0.98
C PRO A 3 9.82 6.50 -1.37
N GLY A 4 8.57 6.06 -1.17
CA GLY A 4 7.37 6.83 -1.45
C GLY A 4 6.89 6.83 -2.90
N ASP A 5 7.65 6.23 -3.83
CA ASP A 5 7.16 6.01 -5.19
C ASP A 5 6.05 4.95 -5.19
N PHE A 6 5.09 5.09 -6.09
CA PHE A 6 3.94 4.21 -6.21
C PHE A 6 3.83 3.62 -7.61
N ALA A 7 3.32 2.39 -7.70
CA ALA A 7 3.00 1.73 -8.96
C ALA A 7 1.59 1.16 -8.87
N TYR A 8 0.75 1.49 -9.86
CA TYR A 8 -0.54 0.86 -10.02
C TYR A 8 -0.49 -0.14 -11.16
N VAL A 9 -0.87 -1.38 -10.84
CA VAL A 9 -0.87 -2.50 -11.78
C VAL A 9 -2.30 -3.07 -11.83
N PRO A 10 -3.16 -2.58 -12.75
CA PRO A 10 -4.50 -3.13 -12.91
C PRO A 10 -4.46 -4.57 -13.46
N PRO A 11 -5.59 -5.30 -13.42
CA PRO A 11 -5.68 -6.65 -13.97
C PRO A 11 -5.18 -6.73 -15.42
N HIS A 12 -4.59 -7.89 -15.76
CA HIS A 12 -4.00 -8.20 -17.08
C HIS A 12 -2.71 -7.46 -17.44
N ILE A 13 -2.14 -6.65 -16.55
CA ILE A 13 -0.82 -6.04 -16.76
C ILE A 13 0.28 -6.99 -16.31
N ILE A 14 1.18 -7.32 -17.23
CA ILE A 14 2.37 -8.12 -16.97
C ILE A 14 3.35 -7.27 -16.16
N HIS A 15 3.82 -7.81 -15.03
CA HIS A 15 4.72 -7.12 -14.12
C HIS A 15 5.67 -8.12 -13.44
N ASN A 16 6.86 -7.65 -13.08
CA ASN A 16 7.86 -8.43 -12.35
C ASN A 16 8.79 -7.46 -11.58
N PRO A 17 8.45 -7.08 -10.34
CA PRO A 17 9.30 -6.19 -9.55
C PRO A 17 10.63 -6.87 -9.19
N GLU A 18 11.72 -6.11 -9.26
CA GLU A 18 13.06 -6.54 -8.85
C GLU A 18 13.56 -5.68 -7.69
N LEU A 19 14.05 -6.33 -6.63
CA LEU A 19 14.56 -5.67 -5.43
C LEU A 19 16.07 -5.41 -5.62
N LEU A 20 16.47 -4.13 -5.75
CA LEU A 20 17.84 -3.74 -6.09
C LEU A 20 18.68 -3.29 -4.88
N GLY A 21 18.03 -2.82 -3.81
CA GLY A 21 18.72 -2.31 -2.63
C GLY A 21 19.10 -3.42 -1.64
N PRO A 22 20.14 -3.22 -0.81
CA PRO A 22 20.54 -4.18 0.23
C PRO A 22 19.45 -4.40 1.28
N HIS A 23 18.57 -3.41 1.44
CA HIS A 23 17.32 -3.52 2.19
C HIS A 23 16.23 -2.81 1.38
N THR A 24 15.27 -3.56 0.89
CA THR A 24 14.14 -3.05 0.11
C THR A 24 12.86 -3.52 0.75
N GLU A 25 11.98 -2.58 1.11
CA GLU A 25 10.65 -2.87 1.63
C GLU A 25 9.60 -2.32 0.66
N THR A 26 8.56 -3.10 0.42
CA THR A 26 7.45 -2.73 -0.47
C THR A 26 6.13 -3.04 0.20
N TYR A 27 5.21 -2.06 0.25
CA TYR A 27 3.84 -2.29 0.70
C TYR A 27 2.96 -2.73 -0.48
N GLY A 28 2.77 -4.04 -0.61
CA GLY A 28 1.90 -4.64 -1.62
C GLY A 28 0.44 -4.64 -1.16
N LEU A 29 -0.41 -3.85 -1.83
CA LEU A 29 -1.87 -3.88 -1.63
C LEU A 29 -2.53 -4.54 -2.83
N VAL A 30 -3.17 -5.69 -2.60
CA VAL A 30 -3.83 -6.48 -3.64
C VAL A 30 -5.30 -6.64 -3.30
N THR A 31 -6.14 -6.50 -4.32
CA THR A 31 -7.59 -6.67 -4.23
C THR A 31 -8.05 -7.57 -5.38
N PRO A 32 -8.84 -8.64 -5.10
CA PRO A 32 -9.29 -9.08 -3.78
C PRO A 32 -8.16 -9.64 -2.88
N CYS A 33 -8.42 -9.70 -1.57
CA CYS A 33 -7.42 -10.01 -0.53
C CYS A 33 -6.99 -11.49 -0.47
N ASP A 34 -7.77 -12.39 -1.07
CA ASP A 34 -7.53 -13.84 -1.12
C ASP A 34 -6.24 -14.22 -1.86
N TRP A 35 -5.71 -13.35 -2.73
CA TRP A 35 -4.44 -13.58 -3.41
C TRP A 35 -3.26 -13.85 -2.46
N VAL A 36 -3.33 -13.40 -1.20
CA VAL A 36 -2.32 -13.69 -0.17
C VAL A 36 -2.09 -15.19 0.06
N ASP A 37 -3.09 -16.03 -0.25
CA ASP A 37 -3.00 -17.49 -0.12
C ASP A 37 -1.97 -18.11 -1.08
N PHE A 38 -1.69 -17.45 -2.20
CA PHE A 38 -0.59 -17.86 -3.09
C PHE A 38 0.74 -17.86 -2.34
N PHE A 39 1.04 -16.79 -1.60
CA PHE A 39 2.28 -16.70 -0.81
C PHE A 39 2.31 -17.74 0.30
N ARG A 40 1.18 -17.96 0.99
CA ARG A 40 1.08 -19.00 2.02
C ARG A 40 1.37 -20.39 1.47
N HIS A 41 0.97 -20.65 0.22
CA HIS A 41 1.21 -21.91 -0.47
C HIS A 41 2.68 -22.08 -0.91
N VAL A 42 3.28 -21.08 -1.56
CA VAL A 42 4.63 -21.21 -2.14
C VAL A 42 5.75 -20.99 -1.11
N SER A 43 5.47 -20.30 -0.01
CA SER A 43 6.48 -19.93 0.98
C SER A 43 6.69 -21.02 2.04
N GLU A 44 7.52 -20.71 3.03
CA GLU A 44 7.74 -21.48 4.24
C GLU A 44 7.51 -20.56 5.44
N PRO A 45 7.01 -21.07 6.58
CA PRO A 45 6.93 -20.27 7.80
C PRO A 45 8.30 -19.69 8.17
N TYR A 46 8.33 -18.43 8.57
CA TYR A 46 9.53 -17.70 8.97
C TYR A 46 9.27 -16.93 10.26
N GLU A 47 10.14 -17.09 11.25
CA GLU A 47 10.01 -16.44 12.57
C GLU A 47 10.93 -15.22 12.72
N GLY A 48 11.80 -14.95 11.74
CA GLY A 48 12.68 -13.79 11.75
C GLY A 48 11.94 -12.51 11.34
N LEU A 49 12.46 -11.36 11.78
CA LEU A 49 11.92 -10.05 11.43
C LEU A 49 12.39 -9.56 10.05
N ILE A 50 13.65 -9.85 9.70
CA ILE A 50 14.28 -9.48 8.43
C ILE A 50 14.87 -10.76 7.83
N LEU A 51 14.83 -10.88 6.50
CA LEU A 51 15.48 -11.97 5.79
C LEU A 51 17.00 -12.00 6.08
N PRO A 52 17.62 -13.18 6.15
CA PRO A 52 19.07 -13.25 6.29
C PRO A 52 19.76 -12.60 5.09
N GLU A 53 20.88 -11.92 5.33
CA GLU A 53 21.70 -11.31 4.27
C GLU A 53 22.16 -12.35 3.23
N HIS A 54 22.32 -13.59 3.65
CA HIS A 54 22.76 -14.69 2.82
C HIS A 54 21.78 -15.86 2.89
N ASP A 55 21.33 -16.33 1.73
CA ASP A 55 20.57 -17.56 1.56
C ASP A 55 21.27 -18.44 0.52
N ASN A 56 21.90 -19.52 1.00
CA ASN A 56 22.66 -20.45 0.16
C ASN A 56 21.81 -21.60 -0.38
N ARG A 57 20.48 -21.55 -0.23
CA ARG A 57 19.57 -22.59 -0.72
C ARG A 57 19.36 -22.47 -2.23
N ASP A 58 19.06 -23.60 -2.87
CA ASP A 58 18.59 -23.60 -4.26
C ASP A 58 17.12 -23.20 -4.32
N LEU A 59 16.87 -21.89 -4.39
CA LEU A 59 15.51 -21.34 -4.47
C LEU A 59 14.74 -21.84 -5.69
N LYS A 60 15.42 -22.15 -6.81
CA LYS A 60 14.75 -22.65 -8.02
C LYS A 60 14.20 -24.04 -7.77
N ALA A 61 15.01 -24.93 -7.19
CA ALA A 61 14.58 -26.28 -6.84
C ALA A 61 13.43 -26.29 -5.82
N LEU A 62 13.41 -25.32 -4.89
CA LEU A 62 12.36 -25.18 -3.88
C LEU A 62 11.05 -24.59 -4.44
N LEU A 63 11.14 -23.53 -5.24
CA LEU A 63 9.98 -22.75 -5.68
C LEU A 63 9.31 -23.30 -6.93
N ILE A 64 10.08 -23.80 -7.92
CA ILE A 64 9.51 -24.26 -9.20
C ILE A 64 8.42 -25.33 -9.00
N PRO A 65 8.63 -26.40 -8.19
CA PRO A 65 7.60 -27.41 -7.98
C PRO A 65 6.33 -26.83 -7.33
N LYS A 66 6.48 -25.96 -6.32
CA LYS A 66 5.34 -25.32 -5.63
C LYS A 66 4.56 -24.41 -6.58
N VAL A 67 5.25 -23.61 -7.39
CA VAL A 67 4.64 -22.75 -8.39
C VAL A 67 3.91 -23.55 -9.47
N MET A 68 4.46 -24.68 -9.91
CA MET A 68 3.77 -25.58 -10.86
C MET A 68 2.53 -26.23 -10.25
N ALA A 69 2.58 -26.62 -8.97
CA ALA A 69 1.42 -27.13 -8.25
C ALA A 69 0.32 -26.07 -8.09
N ALA A 70 0.71 -24.83 -7.83
CA ALA A 70 -0.17 -23.67 -7.70
C ALA A 70 -0.86 -23.23 -9.01
N LYS A 71 -0.42 -23.75 -10.16
CA LYS A 71 -0.91 -23.32 -11.48
C LYS A 71 -2.43 -23.51 -11.61
N GLY A 72 -3.13 -22.43 -11.92
CA GLY A 72 -4.59 -22.43 -12.11
C GLY A 72 -5.41 -22.50 -10.81
N GLN A 73 -4.75 -22.53 -9.65
CA GLN A 73 -5.41 -22.46 -8.34
C GLN A 73 -5.46 -21.02 -7.81
N PHE A 74 -4.46 -20.22 -8.18
CA PHE A 74 -4.35 -18.81 -7.84
C PHE A 74 -4.36 -17.98 -9.11
N ASP A 75 -4.82 -16.73 -9.01
CA ASP A 75 -4.85 -15.76 -10.13
C ASP A 75 -3.44 -15.24 -10.47
N VAL A 76 -2.56 -16.17 -10.86
CA VAL A 76 -1.16 -15.93 -11.23
C VAL A 76 -0.88 -16.61 -12.57
N VAL A 77 -0.58 -15.79 -13.58
CA VAL A 77 -0.31 -16.25 -14.94
C VAL A 77 1.12 -15.91 -15.33
N PHE A 78 1.99 -16.92 -15.36
CA PHE A 78 3.39 -16.75 -15.74
C PHE A 78 3.55 -16.56 -17.25
N GLN A 79 4.20 -15.46 -17.65
CA GLN A 79 4.50 -15.12 -19.03
C GLN A 79 6.00 -15.33 -19.31
N ARG A 80 6.38 -16.54 -19.72
CA ARG A 80 7.80 -16.94 -19.84
C ARG A 80 8.53 -16.28 -21.01
N ASP A 81 7.83 -16.03 -22.10
CA ASP A 81 8.39 -15.49 -23.34
C ASP A 81 8.19 -13.97 -23.44
N TYR A 82 7.74 -13.33 -22.35
CA TYR A 82 7.57 -11.88 -22.32
C TYR A 82 8.93 -11.18 -22.33
N VAL A 83 9.10 -10.28 -23.29
CA VAL A 83 10.28 -9.41 -23.38
C VAL A 83 9.91 -8.08 -22.73
N PRO A 84 10.46 -7.75 -21.55
CA PRO A 84 10.18 -6.47 -20.91
C PRO A 84 10.73 -5.32 -21.76
N PRO A 85 10.09 -4.13 -21.72
CA PRO A 85 10.64 -2.95 -22.36
C PRO A 85 11.98 -2.55 -21.74
N ALA A 86 12.74 -1.72 -22.44
CA ALA A 86 13.93 -1.10 -21.87
C ALA A 86 13.56 -0.25 -20.65
N LEU A 87 14.50 -0.12 -19.71
CA LEU A 87 14.32 0.74 -18.55
C LEU A 87 14.07 2.19 -19.01
N GLY A 88 12.97 2.77 -18.53
CA GLY A 88 12.64 4.17 -18.73
C GLY A 88 13.18 5.05 -17.60
N GLU A 89 13.32 6.34 -17.88
CA GLU A 89 13.54 7.38 -16.88
C GLU A 89 12.20 7.96 -16.42
N TRP A 90 12.16 8.55 -15.23
CA TRP A 90 11.00 9.31 -14.76
C TRP A 90 10.71 10.49 -15.70
N ASP A 91 9.44 10.67 -16.05
CA ASP A 91 8.98 11.80 -16.84
C ASP A 91 7.85 12.59 -16.17
N GLN A 92 7.26 13.55 -16.90
CA GLN A 92 6.20 14.42 -16.37
C GLN A 92 4.84 13.75 -16.24
N ASP A 93 4.63 12.60 -16.89
CA ASP A 93 3.39 11.83 -16.77
C ASP A 93 3.40 11.03 -15.48
N ASP A 94 4.58 10.60 -15.02
CA ASP A 94 4.78 9.98 -13.70
C ASP A 94 4.57 10.94 -12.50
N GLU A 95 4.29 12.22 -12.76
CA GLU A 95 4.01 13.23 -11.73
C GLU A 95 2.51 13.52 -11.55
N LYS A 96 1.66 12.77 -12.25
CA LYS A 96 0.20 13.01 -12.31
C LYS A 96 -0.57 11.70 -12.21
N LEU A 97 -1.79 11.77 -11.66
CA LEU A 97 -2.72 10.65 -11.78
C LEU A 97 -3.27 10.62 -13.21
N PRO A 98 -3.28 9.46 -13.90
CA PRO A 98 -3.82 9.38 -15.24
C PRO A 98 -5.33 9.61 -15.22
N VAL A 99 -5.83 10.27 -16.26
CA VAL A 99 -7.26 10.49 -16.49
C VAL A 99 -7.68 9.63 -17.67
N GLY A 100 -8.71 8.81 -17.48
CA GLY A 100 -9.26 7.97 -18.55
C GLY A 100 -10.48 7.18 -18.09
N ASP A 101 -11.20 6.62 -19.06
CA ASP A 101 -12.42 5.85 -18.82
C ASP A 101 -12.16 4.41 -18.36
N LYS A 102 -10.90 3.98 -18.37
CA LYS A 102 -10.46 2.64 -17.99
C LYS A 102 -9.22 2.72 -17.10
N PRO A 103 -9.03 1.76 -16.18
CA PRO A 103 -7.79 1.61 -15.44
C PRO A 103 -6.59 1.46 -16.38
N LEU A 104 -5.58 2.31 -16.21
CA LEU A 104 -4.30 2.24 -16.91
C LEU A 104 -3.20 1.94 -15.89
N PRO A 105 -2.18 1.15 -16.23
CA PRO A 105 -0.99 1.06 -15.40
C PRO A 105 -0.27 2.41 -15.38
N TYR A 106 0.30 2.78 -14.24
CA TYR A 106 1.13 3.98 -14.12
C TYR A 106 2.08 3.86 -12.94
N PHE A 107 3.13 4.67 -12.99
CA PHE A 107 3.93 5.01 -11.83
C PHE A 107 3.54 6.40 -11.34
N LEU A 108 3.71 6.65 -10.05
CA LEU A 108 3.59 7.98 -9.47
C LEU A 108 4.82 8.23 -8.61
N ARG A 109 5.61 9.22 -9.00
CA ARG A 109 6.82 9.61 -8.29
C ARG A 109 6.50 10.18 -6.91
N ALA A 110 7.30 9.85 -5.91
CA ALA A 110 7.14 10.32 -4.54
C ALA A 110 6.96 11.84 -4.47
N ASN A 111 6.05 12.31 -3.61
CA ASN A 111 5.76 13.73 -3.38
C ASN A 111 5.27 14.53 -4.61
N THR A 112 4.86 13.85 -5.68
CA THR A 112 4.20 14.47 -6.84
C THR A 112 2.69 14.21 -6.83
N GLY A 113 1.99 14.50 -7.93
CA GLY A 113 0.56 14.28 -8.04
C GLY A 113 -0.29 15.36 -7.33
N PRO A 114 -1.62 15.13 -7.29
CA PRO A 114 -2.55 16.04 -6.63
C PRO A 114 -2.35 16.04 -5.11
N ARG A 115 -2.61 17.19 -4.50
CA ARG A 115 -2.49 17.40 -3.06
C ARG A 115 -3.68 18.20 -2.56
N TRP A 116 -4.27 17.77 -1.45
CA TRP A 116 -5.39 18.45 -0.82
C TRP A 116 -5.08 18.73 0.65
N LEU A 117 -5.35 19.95 1.09
CA LEU A 117 -5.18 20.35 2.48
C LEU A 117 -6.55 20.69 3.06
N LEU A 118 -6.94 19.99 4.13
CA LEU A 118 -8.19 20.24 4.83
C LEU A 118 -8.01 20.05 6.34
N GLY A 119 -8.34 21.08 7.13
CA GLY A 119 -8.28 21.01 8.59
C GLY A 119 -6.89 20.60 9.10
N GLY A 120 -5.82 21.20 8.57
CA GLY A 120 -4.45 20.86 8.97
C GLY A 120 -3.94 19.48 8.54
N VAL A 121 -4.70 18.75 7.71
CA VAL A 121 -4.30 17.43 7.19
C VAL A 121 -4.08 17.50 5.69
N LEU A 122 -2.90 17.09 5.26
CA LEU A 122 -2.50 16.98 3.87
C LEU A 122 -2.77 15.57 3.36
N SER A 123 -3.46 15.44 2.24
CA SER A 123 -3.72 14.18 1.56
C SER A 123 -3.01 14.19 0.21
N ARG A 124 -2.24 13.14 -0.08
CA ARG A 124 -1.65 12.87 -1.39
C ARG A 124 -2.18 11.54 -1.93
N PRO A 125 -3.19 11.56 -2.81
CA PRO A 125 -3.74 10.36 -3.41
C PRO A 125 -2.73 9.68 -4.32
N PHE A 126 -2.47 8.39 -4.07
CA PHE A 126 -1.78 7.50 -5.01
C PHE A 126 -2.75 6.94 -6.04
N ILE A 127 -4.00 6.69 -5.63
CA ILE A 127 -5.09 6.22 -6.47
C ILE A 127 -6.42 6.74 -5.93
N THR A 128 -7.31 7.17 -6.82
CA THR A 128 -8.71 7.49 -6.48
C THR A 128 -9.65 6.45 -7.09
N THR A 129 -10.94 6.58 -6.81
CA THR A 129 -11.97 5.70 -7.40
C THR A 129 -11.96 5.74 -8.94
N SER A 130 -11.48 6.83 -9.54
CA SER A 130 -11.40 6.99 -11.01
C SER A 130 -10.39 6.06 -11.66
N GLN A 131 -9.25 5.78 -11.01
CA GLN A 131 -8.19 4.94 -11.60
C GLN A 131 -8.46 3.43 -11.44
N CYS A 132 -9.35 3.03 -10.52
CA CYS A 132 -9.56 1.62 -10.16
C CYS A 132 -11.02 1.17 -10.19
N ASN A 133 -11.87 1.76 -11.05
CA ASN A 133 -13.28 1.37 -11.17
C ASN A 133 -14.02 1.34 -9.81
N SER A 134 -13.71 2.30 -8.93
CA SER A 134 -14.27 2.43 -7.57
C SER A 134 -14.00 1.25 -6.63
N VAL A 135 -12.99 0.41 -6.90
CA VAL A 135 -12.62 -0.71 -6.03
C VAL A 135 -12.02 -0.21 -4.71
N CYS A 136 -11.14 0.79 -4.75
CA CYS A 136 -10.53 1.35 -3.55
C CYS A 136 -10.12 2.83 -3.74
N ALA A 137 -9.55 3.41 -2.69
CA ALA A 137 -8.81 4.66 -2.76
C ALA A 137 -7.62 4.55 -1.81
N ILE A 138 -6.45 5.01 -2.24
CA ILE A 138 -5.21 4.95 -1.45
C ILE A 138 -4.58 6.33 -1.50
N SER A 139 -4.28 6.86 -0.32
CA SER A 139 -3.66 8.17 -0.15
C SER A 139 -2.72 8.11 1.04
N SER A 140 -1.60 8.83 0.98
CA SER A 140 -0.93 9.25 2.20
C SER A 140 -1.78 10.34 2.86
N ILE A 141 -1.83 10.35 4.19
CA ILE A 141 -2.37 11.47 4.97
C ILE A 141 -1.34 11.87 6.00
N GLU A 142 -1.05 13.16 6.06
CA GLU A 142 0.05 13.73 6.83
C GLU A 142 -0.46 14.93 7.63
N SER A 143 -0.06 15.00 8.89
CA SER A 143 -0.35 16.13 9.78
C SER A 143 0.64 16.08 10.96
N SER A 144 0.50 17.02 11.89
CA SER A 144 1.43 17.21 12.99
C SER A 144 0.68 17.57 14.27
N ASP A 145 1.24 17.17 15.41
CA ASP A 145 0.73 17.50 16.75
C ASP A 145 0.81 19.00 17.09
N ILE A 146 1.51 19.80 16.28
CA ILE A 146 1.56 21.26 16.42
C ILE A 146 0.23 21.91 16.06
N TYR A 147 -0.57 21.27 15.21
CA TYR A 147 -1.87 21.76 14.83
C TYR A 147 -2.86 21.44 15.96
N PRO A 148 -3.68 22.41 16.41
CA PRO A 148 -4.69 22.15 17.42
C PRO A 148 -5.59 20.99 16.98
N GLU A 149 -5.70 19.97 17.82
CA GLU A 149 -6.49 18.77 17.52
C GLU A 149 -7.96 19.12 17.18
N SER A 150 -8.51 20.15 17.83
CA SER A 150 -9.86 20.66 17.56
C SER A 150 -10.07 21.18 16.14
N GLU A 151 -8.99 21.53 15.43
CA GLU A 151 -9.03 22.00 14.04
C GLU A 151 -8.86 20.85 13.03
N SER A 152 -8.37 19.68 13.48
CA SER A 152 -8.24 18.52 12.62
C SER A 152 -9.59 18.00 12.16
N ILE A 153 -9.74 17.73 10.86
CA ILE A 153 -10.96 17.10 10.35
C ILE A 153 -11.18 15.70 10.94
N PHE A 154 -10.09 15.00 11.29
CA PHE A 154 -10.13 13.65 11.84
C PHE A 154 -10.32 13.59 13.36
N SER A 155 -10.30 14.72 14.08
CA SER A 155 -10.66 14.71 15.51
C SER A 155 -12.15 14.50 15.73
N LYS A 156 -12.96 14.80 14.71
CA LYS A 156 -14.38 14.48 14.68
C LYS A 156 -14.58 12.99 14.45
N GLN A 157 -15.64 12.45 15.04
CA GLN A 157 -16.02 11.08 14.80
C GLN A 157 -16.54 10.91 13.36
N LEU A 158 -15.92 9.99 12.63
CA LEU A 158 -16.30 9.60 11.28
C LEU A 158 -16.86 8.19 11.29
N THR A 159 -17.74 7.89 10.34
CA THR A 159 -18.27 6.53 10.14
C THR A 159 -18.58 6.32 8.67
N PHE A 160 -17.95 5.30 8.09
CA PHE A 160 -18.17 4.91 6.70
C PHE A 160 -18.96 3.61 6.67
N LYS A 161 -20.17 3.65 6.10
CA LYS A 161 -21.14 2.54 6.23
C LYS A 161 -20.74 1.27 5.50
N THR A 162 -19.94 1.38 4.45
CA THR A 162 -19.70 0.29 3.47
C THR A 162 -18.23 0.16 3.09
N VAL A 163 -17.33 0.82 3.81
CA VAL A 163 -15.90 0.88 3.47
C VAL A 163 -15.11 0.53 4.71
N ASP A 164 -14.29 -0.52 4.61
CA ASP A 164 -13.25 -0.82 5.58
C ASP A 164 -12.04 0.09 5.35
N HIS A 165 -11.35 0.48 6.42
CA HIS A 165 -10.13 1.29 6.36
C HIS A 165 -8.94 0.49 6.88
N CYS A 166 -7.86 0.50 6.11
CA CYS A 166 -6.54 0.02 6.53
C CYS A 166 -5.61 1.22 6.64
N LEU A 167 -5.13 1.51 7.84
CA LEU A 167 -4.20 2.61 8.13
C LEU A 167 -2.83 2.03 8.43
N CYS A 168 -1.89 2.19 7.50
CA CYS A 168 -0.50 1.81 7.69
C CYS A 168 0.30 3.05 8.12
N VAL A 169 0.94 3.00 9.29
CA VAL A 169 1.78 4.11 9.76
C VAL A 169 3.17 3.94 9.18
N ILE A 170 3.55 4.84 8.27
CA ILE A 170 4.87 4.84 7.64
C ILE A 170 5.89 5.59 8.49
N GLU A 171 5.50 6.75 9.03
CA GLU A 171 6.35 7.60 9.86
C GLU A 171 5.51 8.23 10.98
N GLY A 172 6.10 8.34 12.17
CA GLY A 172 5.49 8.97 13.35
C GLY A 172 4.53 8.07 14.13
N LEU A 173 3.51 8.70 14.73
CA LEU A 173 2.59 8.09 15.68
C LEU A 173 1.16 8.55 15.40
N LEU A 174 0.29 7.57 15.21
CA LEU A 174 -1.14 7.75 15.01
C LEU A 174 -1.91 7.19 16.20
N ILE A 175 -2.78 7.99 16.79
CA ILE A 175 -3.73 7.53 17.79
C ILE A 175 -5.08 7.30 17.11
N VAL A 176 -5.58 6.07 17.18
CA VAL A 176 -6.89 5.66 16.68
C VAL A 176 -7.83 5.53 17.87
N ARG A 177 -8.97 6.24 17.83
CA ARG A 177 -9.96 6.21 18.90
C ARG A 177 -11.25 5.57 18.44
N LEU A 178 -11.68 4.53 19.15
CA LEU A 178 -12.95 3.85 18.94
C LEU A 178 -13.88 4.10 20.15
N PRO A 179 -15.17 4.36 19.95
CA PRO A 179 -16.09 4.63 21.06
C PRO A 179 -16.13 3.50 22.08
N GLY A 180 -16.01 3.85 23.37
CA GLY A 180 -16.05 2.90 24.47
C GLY A 180 -14.81 2.02 24.61
N GLN A 181 -13.76 2.28 23.83
CA GLN A 181 -12.47 1.59 23.92
C GLN A 181 -11.37 2.57 24.34
N PRO A 182 -10.28 2.09 24.95
CA PRO A 182 -9.09 2.90 25.15
C PRO A 182 -8.47 3.32 23.81
N ASP A 183 -7.73 4.42 23.82
CA ASP A 183 -6.97 4.90 22.67
C ASP A 183 -5.93 3.85 22.24
N SER A 184 -5.92 3.53 20.94
CA SER A 184 -4.91 2.67 20.32
C SER A 184 -3.79 3.52 19.75
N VAL A 185 -2.56 3.28 20.20
CA VAL A 185 -1.35 3.94 19.69
C VAL A 185 -0.74 3.07 18.61
N ILE A 186 -0.67 3.57 17.38
CA ILE A 186 -0.13 2.89 16.20
C ILE A 186 1.17 3.59 15.81
N ARG A 187 2.25 2.83 15.70
CA ARG A 187 3.62 3.27 15.41
C ARG A 187 4.05 2.86 14.01
N GLU A 188 5.20 3.37 13.59
CA GLU A 188 5.86 3.02 12.33
C GLU A 188 5.92 1.49 12.11
N GLY A 189 5.49 1.05 10.93
CA GLY A 189 5.39 -0.37 10.55
C GLY A 189 4.15 -1.09 11.09
N GLU A 190 3.37 -0.47 11.98
CA GLU A 190 2.11 -1.03 12.47
C GLU A 190 0.93 -0.63 11.59
N THR A 191 -0.13 -1.46 11.63
CA THR A 191 -1.34 -1.27 10.84
C THR A 191 -2.58 -1.33 11.72
N ALA A 192 -3.53 -0.44 11.48
CA ALA A 192 -4.87 -0.50 12.08
C ALA A 192 -5.92 -0.83 11.01
N LEU A 193 -6.75 -1.82 11.28
CA LEU A 193 -7.92 -2.16 10.47
C LEU A 193 -9.19 -1.68 11.17
N ILE A 194 -9.98 -0.85 10.51
CA ILE A 194 -11.23 -0.30 11.02
C ILE A 194 -12.36 -0.78 10.08
N PRO A 195 -13.26 -1.65 10.55
CA PRO A 195 -14.28 -2.22 9.69
C PRO A 195 -15.37 -1.20 9.32
N ALA A 196 -16.06 -1.46 8.21
CA ALA A 196 -17.21 -0.68 7.80
C ALA A 196 -18.26 -0.58 8.93
N GLY A 197 -18.80 0.62 9.11
CA GLY A 197 -19.79 0.95 10.14
C GLY A 197 -19.21 1.22 11.53
N GLN A 198 -17.91 0.96 11.77
CA GLN A 198 -17.25 1.29 13.03
C GLN A 198 -16.96 2.81 13.09
N PRO A 199 -17.47 3.54 14.09
CA PRO A 199 -17.09 4.93 14.28
C PRO A 199 -15.66 5.03 14.79
N PHE A 200 -14.92 6.02 14.31
CA PHE A 200 -13.55 6.30 14.75
C PHE A 200 -13.21 7.79 14.66
N SER A 201 -12.16 8.21 15.37
CA SER A 201 -11.45 9.47 15.14
C SER A 201 -9.94 9.23 15.22
N LEU A 202 -9.16 10.14 14.64
CA LEU A 202 -7.70 10.04 14.59
C LEU A 202 -7.04 11.26 15.24
N LYS A 203 -5.87 11.03 15.82
CA LYS A 203 -4.95 12.08 16.26
C LYS A 203 -3.55 11.76 15.78
N PHE A 204 -2.95 12.73 15.09
CA PHE A 204 -1.54 12.73 14.75
C PHE A 204 -0.77 13.22 15.99
N ALA A 205 0.04 12.35 16.60
CA ALA A 205 0.69 12.65 17.88
C ALA A 205 2.22 12.79 17.76
N SER A 206 2.73 12.88 16.53
CA SER A 206 4.12 13.23 16.26
C SER A 206 4.22 14.66 15.77
N ARG A 207 5.31 15.32 16.16
CA ARG A 207 5.58 16.71 15.80
C ARG A 207 6.08 16.88 14.37
N TYR A 208 6.89 15.94 13.92
CA TYR A 208 7.48 15.95 12.59
C TYR A 208 7.13 14.63 11.91
N VAL A 209 6.68 14.76 10.67
CA VAL A 209 6.49 13.72 9.66
C VAL A 209 6.76 14.41 8.32
#